data_AF-A0AAV6D541-F1
#
_entry.id   AF-A0AAV6D541-F1
#
_cell.length_a   1.000
_cell.length_b   1.000
_cell.length_c   1.000
_cell.angle_alpha   90.00
_cell.angle_beta   90.00
_cell.angle_gamma   90.00
#
_symmetry.space_group_name_H-M   'P 1'
#
loop_
_entity.id
_entity.type
_entity.pdbx_description
1 polymer ?
#
loop_
_entity_poly.entity_id
_entity_poly.type
_entity_poly.pdbx_seq_one_letter_code
_entity_poly.pdbx_strand_id
1 'polypeptide(L)'
;MAKTKTELLQEIVAAYRAAGQTWPATARAIGGWAIQEGYWKAPIKNQIDQCAEEIAAAMRVEFFTDPQGREVRKKHPYRELVELPDGKHVQQFLWIDMEDPNLKHEEAELALQYGRKLIIGDCKQLKTSVDSYNDNNKHGKYVEVSFDFNEDMAESEQPTVYPGL
;
A
#
# COMPACT_ATOMS: atom_id res chain seq x y z
N MET A 1 16.71 4.82 23.14
CA MET A 1 15.33 4.40 22.77
C MET A 1 15.45 3.09 22.01
N ALA A 2 14.48 2.18 22.14
CA ALA A 2 14.45 0.96 21.33
C ALA A 2 14.18 1.32 19.87
N LYS A 3 14.91 0.71 18.92
CA LYS A 3 14.70 0.92 17.49
C LYS A 3 13.32 0.40 17.08
N THR A 4 12.64 1.14 16.21
CA THR A 4 11.41 0.68 15.58
C THR A 4 11.70 -0.46 14.61
N LYS A 5 10.69 -1.27 14.29
CA LYS A 5 10.80 -2.33 13.28
C LYS A 5 11.26 -1.77 11.93
N THR A 6 10.75 -0.60 11.53
CA THR A 6 11.10 0.05 10.26
C THR A 6 12.57 0.44 10.22
N GLU A 7 13.10 1.04 11.30
CA GLU A 7 14.52 1.39 11.39
C GLU A 7 15.41 0.15 11.33
N LEU A 8 15.06 -0.94 12.03
CA LEU A 8 15.78 -2.21 11.93
C LEU A 8 15.82 -2.74 10.50
N LEU A 9 14.69 -2.72 9.78
CA LEU A 9 14.63 -3.17 8.39
C LEU A 9 15.46 -2.28 7.46
N GLN A 10 15.50 -0.97 7.69
CA GLN A 10 16.36 -0.05 6.93
C GLN A 10 17.85 -0.32 7.17
N GLU A 11 18.24 -0.63 8.41
CA GLU A 11 19.62 -1.02 8.74
C GLU A 11 20.03 -2.34 8.08
N ILE A 12 19.11 -3.29 7.96
CA ILE A 12 19.34 -4.54 7.20
C ILE A 12 19.67 -4.23 5.74
N VAL A 13 18.93 -3.30 5.09
CA VAL A 13 19.24 -2.90 3.71
C VAL A 13 20.61 -2.22 3.62
N ALA A 14 20.94 -1.36 4.59
CA ALA A 14 22.25 -0.71 4.64
C ALA A 14 23.39 -1.72 4.82
N ALA A 15 23.21 -2.71 5.72
CA ALA A 15 24.17 -3.78 5.96
C ALA A 15 24.35 -4.67 4.72
N TYR A 16 23.26 -5.02 4.02
CA TYR A 16 23.31 -5.77 2.77
C TYR A 16 24.17 -5.06 1.71
N ARG A 17 24.00 -3.73 1.58
CA ARG A 17 24.82 -2.91 0.66
C ARG A 17 26.28 -2.82 1.12
N ALA A 18 26.52 -2.64 2.42
CA ALA A 18 27.87 -2.55 2.98
C ALA A 18 28.64 -3.87 2.85
N ALA A 19 27.94 -5.01 2.86
CA ALA A 19 28.49 -6.34 2.64
C ALA A 19 28.84 -6.64 1.17
N GLY A 20 28.65 -5.68 0.25
CA GLY A 20 28.98 -5.85 -1.17
C GLY A 20 28.08 -6.83 -1.92
N GLN A 21 26.89 -7.13 -1.39
CA GLN A 21 25.92 -8.00 -2.04
C GLN A 21 25.42 -7.38 -3.35
N THR A 22 24.94 -8.21 -4.27
CA THR A 22 24.44 -7.77 -5.58
C THR A 22 23.36 -6.69 -5.44
N TRP A 23 23.53 -5.57 -6.16
CA TRP A 23 22.60 -4.43 -6.19
C TRP A 23 22.46 -3.91 -7.64
N PRO A 24 21.25 -3.56 -8.12
CA PRO A 24 19.94 -3.60 -7.46
C PRO A 24 19.52 -5.01 -7.03
N ALA A 25 18.78 -5.13 -5.92
CA ALA A 25 18.39 -6.40 -5.33
C ALA A 25 16.87 -6.50 -5.16
N THR A 26 16.34 -7.71 -5.19
CA THR A 26 14.95 -7.97 -4.77
C THR A 26 14.85 -7.97 -3.24
N ALA A 27 13.69 -7.59 -2.69
CA ALA A 27 13.44 -7.70 -1.25
C ALA A 27 13.59 -9.15 -0.74
N ARG A 28 13.30 -10.15 -1.60
CA ARG A 28 13.50 -11.56 -1.30
C ARG A 28 14.98 -11.91 -1.12
N ALA A 29 15.87 -11.40 -1.99
CA ALA A 29 17.31 -11.62 -1.88
C ALA A 29 17.87 -11.00 -0.59
N ILE A 30 17.48 -9.76 -0.29
CA ILE A 30 17.86 -9.06 0.95
C ILE A 30 17.36 -9.82 2.18
N GLY A 31 16.10 -10.27 2.16
CA GLY A 31 15.49 -11.01 3.26
C GLY A 31 16.16 -12.38 3.49
N GLY A 32 16.46 -13.11 2.41
CA GLY A 32 17.18 -14.39 2.50
C GLY A 32 18.57 -14.22 3.12
N TRP A 33 19.33 -13.22 2.67
CA TRP A 33 20.62 -12.87 3.25
C TRP A 33 20.50 -12.45 4.72
N ALA A 34 19.52 -11.61 5.06
CA ALA A 34 19.33 -11.12 6.42
C ALA A 34 18.97 -12.24 7.42
N ILE A 35 18.22 -13.26 6.97
CA ILE A 35 17.93 -14.46 7.77
C ILE A 35 19.19 -15.31 7.92
N GLN A 36 19.91 -15.56 6.82
CA GLN A 36 21.13 -16.37 6.82
C GLN A 36 22.22 -15.79 7.74
N GLU A 37 22.43 -14.47 7.69
CA GLU A 37 23.41 -13.76 8.52
C GLU A 37 22.88 -13.41 9.92
N GLY A 38 21.63 -13.76 10.24
CA GLY A 38 21.04 -13.56 11.57
C GLY A 38 20.65 -12.11 11.92
N TYR A 39 20.66 -11.19 10.97
CA TYR A 39 20.21 -9.80 11.16
C TYR A 39 18.70 -9.69 11.40
N TRP A 40 17.92 -10.62 10.86
CA TRP A 40 16.47 -10.66 11.03
C TRP A 40 16.03 -11.94 11.74
N LYS A 41 15.16 -11.78 12.74
CA LYS A 41 14.49 -12.90 13.42
C LYS A 41 12.98 -12.68 13.35
N ALA A 42 12.23 -13.77 13.23
CA ALA A 42 10.78 -13.69 13.24
C ALA A 42 10.30 -13.03 14.54
N PRO A 43 9.60 -11.89 14.47
CA PRO A 43 9.06 -11.27 15.67
C PRO A 43 7.95 -12.16 16.24
N ILE A 44 7.88 -12.27 17.56
CA ILE A 44 6.72 -12.86 18.23
C ILE A 44 5.58 -11.84 18.09
N LYS A 45 4.69 -12.07 17.11
CA LYS A 45 3.42 -11.34 17.02
C LYS A 45 2.37 -12.04 17.88
N ASN A 46 1.45 -11.28 18.47
CA ASN A 46 0.23 -11.86 19.02
C ASN A 46 -0.54 -12.53 17.86
N GLN A 47 -1.08 -13.72 18.09
CA GLN A 47 -1.88 -14.47 17.11
C GLN A 47 -3.06 -13.63 16.60
N ILE A 48 -3.64 -12.77 17.45
CA ILE A 48 -4.72 -11.86 17.06
C ILE A 48 -4.25 -10.86 16.00
N ASP A 49 -3.09 -10.22 16.18
CA ASP A 49 -2.57 -9.21 15.24
C ASP A 49 -2.21 -9.84 13.90
N GLN A 50 -1.63 -11.04 13.93
CA GLN A 50 -1.34 -11.79 12.70
C GLN A 50 -2.64 -12.16 11.96
N CYS A 51 -3.63 -12.70 12.67
CA CYS A 51 -4.92 -13.05 12.09
C CYS A 51 -5.64 -11.81 11.52
N ALA A 52 -5.60 -10.69 12.24
CA ALA A 52 -6.20 -9.43 11.78
C ALA A 52 -5.53 -8.91 10.49
N GLU A 53 -4.20 -9.01 10.37
CA GLU A 53 -3.48 -8.65 9.14
C GLU A 53 -3.88 -9.55 7.95
N GLU A 54 -4.00 -10.87 8.19
CA GLU A 54 -4.39 -11.84 7.17
C GLU A 54 -5.86 -11.63 6.72
N ILE A 55 -6.79 -11.41 7.66
CA ILE A 55 -8.18 -11.06 7.36
C ILE A 55 -8.24 -9.73 6.59
N ALA A 56 -7.50 -8.71 7.02
CA ALA A 56 -7.43 -7.44 6.31
C ALA A 56 -6.88 -7.59 4.89
N ALA A 57 -5.91 -8.48 4.66
CA ALA A 57 -5.41 -8.78 3.32
C ALA A 57 -6.48 -9.47 2.47
N ALA A 58 -7.19 -10.46 3.01
CA ALA A 58 -8.28 -11.16 2.33
C ALA A 58 -9.42 -10.21 1.94
N MET A 59 -9.84 -9.32 2.84
CA MET A 59 -10.87 -8.31 2.56
C MET A 59 -10.48 -7.33 1.43
N ARG A 60 -9.18 -7.10 1.20
CA ARG A 60 -8.74 -6.20 0.10
C ARG A 60 -8.92 -6.81 -1.28
N VAL A 61 -8.99 -8.12 -1.39
CA VAL A 61 -9.01 -8.86 -2.66
C VAL A 61 -10.33 -9.56 -2.92
N GLU A 62 -11.37 -9.22 -2.16
CA GLU A 62 -12.74 -9.68 -2.41
C GLU A 62 -13.43 -8.71 -3.37
N PHE A 63 -13.96 -9.26 -4.47
CA PHE A 63 -14.65 -8.52 -5.52
C PHE A 63 -16.05 -9.10 -5.74
N PHE A 64 -16.96 -8.27 -6.25
CA PHE A 64 -18.26 -8.66 -6.76
C PHE A 64 -18.47 -8.06 -8.14
N THR A 65 -19.35 -8.67 -8.93
CA THR A 65 -19.79 -8.08 -10.21
C THR A 65 -21.02 -7.26 -9.96
N ASP A 66 -20.97 -5.97 -10.28
CA ASP A 66 -22.12 -5.09 -10.10
C ASP A 66 -23.15 -5.25 -11.24
N PRO A 67 -24.34 -4.62 -11.15
CA PRO A 67 -25.36 -4.75 -12.19
C PRO A 67 -24.96 -4.15 -13.55
N GLN A 68 -23.87 -3.38 -13.62
CA GLN A 68 -23.31 -2.85 -14.87
C GLN A 68 -22.23 -3.79 -15.47
N GLY A 69 -21.89 -4.90 -14.78
CA GLY A 69 -20.89 -5.86 -15.20
C GLY A 69 -19.45 -5.50 -14.80
N ARG A 70 -19.26 -4.52 -13.92
CA ARG A 70 -17.92 -4.11 -13.43
C ARG A 70 -17.48 -5.04 -12.31
N GLU A 71 -16.21 -5.42 -12.30
CA GLU A 71 -15.60 -6.03 -11.11
C GLU A 71 -15.28 -4.93 -10.09
N VAL A 72 -16.06 -4.90 -9.02
CA VAL A 72 -15.97 -3.88 -7.97
C VAL A 72 -15.42 -4.53 -6.72
N ARG A 73 -14.44 -3.88 -6.10
CA ARG A 73 -13.93 -4.31 -4.81
C ARG A 73 -15.04 -4.21 -3.77
N LYS A 74 -15.29 -5.30 -3.04
CA LYS A 74 -16.43 -5.40 -2.12
C LYS A 74 -16.20 -4.64 -0.83
N LYS A 75 -14.99 -4.70 -0.27
CA LYS A 75 -14.70 -4.17 1.07
C LYS A 75 -13.69 -3.04 1.08
N HIS A 76 -14.06 -1.93 1.72
CA HIS A 76 -13.22 -0.74 1.81
C HIS A 76 -12.95 -0.32 3.26
N PRO A 77 -11.69 0.00 3.61
CA PRO A 77 -11.38 0.52 4.93
C PRO A 77 -11.58 2.05 4.98
N TYR A 78 -11.92 2.57 6.15
CA TYR A 78 -11.74 3.98 6.50
C TYR A 78 -11.19 4.11 7.91
N ARG A 79 -10.65 5.30 8.23
CA ARG A 79 -10.13 5.60 9.56
C ARG A 79 -11.15 6.35 10.37
N GLU A 80 -11.33 5.93 11.61
CA GLU A 80 -12.09 6.65 12.62
C GLU A 80 -11.20 6.94 13.83
N LEU A 81 -11.36 8.13 14.41
CA LEU A 81 -10.73 8.48 15.68
C LEU A 81 -11.71 8.13 16.79
N VAL A 82 -11.36 7.13 17.59
CA VAL A 82 -12.15 6.70 18.74
C VAL A 82 -11.53 7.26 20.00
N GLU A 83 -12.32 7.95 20.82
CA GLU A 83 -11.92 8.38 22.15
C GLU A 83 -12.05 7.20 23.12
N LEU A 84 -10.94 6.88 23.80
CA LEU A 84 -10.87 5.88 24.84
C LEU A 84 -11.43 6.43 26.17
N PRO A 85 -11.83 5.55 27.11
CA PRO A 85 -12.29 5.99 28.44
C PRO A 85 -11.29 6.84 29.23
N ASP A 86 -10.00 6.83 28.85
CA ASP A 86 -8.94 7.63 29.46
C ASP A 86 -8.70 8.99 28.75
N GLY A 87 -9.58 9.38 27.80
CA GLY A 87 -9.50 10.61 27.01
C GLY A 87 -8.47 10.58 25.88
N LYS A 88 -7.75 9.47 25.70
CA LYS A 88 -6.83 9.32 24.57
C LYS A 88 -7.61 8.98 23.31
N HIS A 89 -7.14 9.48 22.18
CA HIS A 89 -7.70 9.12 20.87
C HIS A 89 -6.86 8.02 20.24
N VAL A 90 -7.53 6.98 19.75
CA VAL A 90 -6.90 5.92 18.94
C VAL A 90 -7.45 5.96 17.53
N GLN A 91 -6.59 5.78 16.54
CA GLN A 91 -7.02 5.55 15.18
C GLN A 91 -7.41 4.09 15.03
N GLN A 92 -8.67 3.85 14.67
CA GLN A 92 -9.15 2.52 14.31
C GLN A 92 -9.45 2.45 12.81
N PHE A 93 -9.24 1.27 12.24
CA PHE A 93 -9.63 0.96 10.88
C PHE A 93 -10.96 0.21 10.94
N LEU A 94 -12.00 0.84 10.40
CA LEU A 94 -13.27 0.21 10.16
C LEU A 94 -13.37 -0.21 8.70
N TRP A 95 -14.15 -1.25 8.44
CA TRP A 95 -14.35 -1.82 7.12
C TRP A 95 -15.83 -1.81 6.79
N ILE A 96 -16.15 -1.31 5.60
CA ILE A 96 -17.49 -1.39 5.03
C ILE A 96 -17.56 -2.52 4.00
N ASP A 97 -18.77 -3.02 3.78
CA ASP A 97 -19.11 -3.88 2.65
C ASP A 97 -20.06 -3.11 1.72
N MET A 98 -19.67 -2.96 0.45
CA MET A 98 -20.41 -2.20 -0.55
C MET A 98 -21.74 -2.86 -0.94
N GLU A 99 -21.93 -4.14 -0.62
CA GLU A 99 -23.19 -4.87 -0.84
C GLU A 99 -24.08 -4.93 0.42
N ASP A 100 -23.67 -4.33 1.55
CA ASP A 100 -24.51 -4.30 2.76
C ASP A 100 -25.76 -3.42 2.50
N PRO A 101 -27.00 -3.97 2.61
CA PRO A 101 -28.22 -3.19 2.43
C PRO A 101 -28.41 -2.07 3.46
N ASN A 102 -27.66 -2.09 4.57
CA ASN A 102 -27.70 -1.08 5.62
C ASN A 102 -26.53 -0.10 5.55
N LEU A 103 -25.66 -0.19 4.54
CA LEU A 103 -24.53 0.71 4.37
C LEU A 103 -25.00 2.17 4.31
N LYS A 104 -24.46 3.01 5.20
CA LYS A 104 -24.78 4.44 5.17
C LYS A 104 -23.95 5.15 4.12
N HIS A 105 -24.55 6.18 3.52
CA HIS A 105 -23.89 6.99 2.51
C HIS A 105 -22.60 7.63 3.05
N GLU A 106 -22.63 8.12 4.29
CA GLU A 106 -21.49 8.77 4.94
C GLU A 106 -20.31 7.80 5.14
N GLU A 107 -20.59 6.54 5.48
CA GLU A 107 -19.56 5.50 5.66
C GLU A 107 -18.92 5.14 4.31
N ALA A 108 -19.73 5.04 3.25
CA ALA A 108 -19.25 4.85 1.87
C ALA A 108 -18.38 6.02 1.40
N GLU A 109 -18.81 7.26 1.64
CA GLU A 109 -18.04 8.45 1.30
C GLU A 109 -16.68 8.47 2.03
N LEU A 110 -16.68 8.22 3.34
CA LEU A 110 -15.45 8.16 4.13
C LEU A 110 -14.46 7.12 3.58
N ALA A 111 -14.93 5.94 3.21
CA ALA A 111 -14.12 4.86 2.68
C ALA A 111 -13.52 5.17 1.30
N LEU A 112 -14.33 5.72 0.38
CA LEU A 112 -13.86 6.11 -0.95
C LEU A 112 -12.89 7.30 -0.88
N GLN A 113 -13.17 8.31 -0.04
CA GLN A 113 -12.26 9.42 0.20
C GLN A 113 -10.97 8.98 0.88
N TYR A 114 -11.02 7.98 1.77
CA TYR A 114 -9.83 7.40 2.36
C TYR A 114 -8.97 6.68 1.30
N GLY A 115 -9.59 5.92 0.40
CA GLY A 115 -8.90 5.32 -0.74
C GLY A 115 -8.19 6.38 -1.60
N ARG A 116 -8.87 7.48 -1.93
CA ARG A 116 -8.28 8.61 -2.66
C ARG A 116 -7.07 9.22 -1.93
N LYS A 117 -7.14 9.37 -0.61
CA LYS A 117 -6.02 9.91 0.20
C LYS A 117 -4.79 9.00 0.14
N LEU A 118 -4.96 7.68 0.10
CA LEU A 118 -3.86 6.73 -0.06
C LEU A 118 -3.17 6.92 -1.41
N ILE A 119 -3.95 6.98 -2.50
CA ILE A 119 -3.43 7.20 -3.85
C ILE A 119 -2.60 8.49 -3.94
N ILE A 120 -3.12 9.58 -3.35
CA ILE A 120 -2.39 10.87 -3.32
C ILE A 120 -1.10 10.77 -2.51
N GLY A 121 -1.11 10.03 -1.40
CA GLY A 121 0.08 9.78 -0.59
C GLY A 121 1.19 9.12 -1.41
N ASP A 122 0.85 8.06 -2.14
CA ASP A 122 1.79 7.32 -2.99
C ASP A 122 2.30 8.20 -4.15
N CYS A 123 1.41 8.93 -4.82
CA CYS A 123 1.77 9.88 -5.89
C CYS A 123 2.73 10.97 -5.38
N LYS A 124 2.46 11.54 -4.20
CA LYS A 124 3.32 12.56 -3.59
C LYS A 124 4.72 12.01 -3.29
N GLN A 125 4.82 10.78 -2.78
CA GLN A 125 6.10 10.14 -2.50
C GLN A 125 6.90 9.89 -3.78
N LEU A 126 6.24 9.36 -4.83
CA LEU A 126 6.88 9.13 -6.12
C LEU A 126 7.33 10.45 -6.75
N LYS A 127 6.48 11.48 -6.76
CA LYS A 127 6.83 12.81 -7.27
C LYS A 127 8.08 13.37 -6.59
N THR A 128 8.11 13.33 -5.25
CA THR A 128 9.26 13.80 -4.48
C THR A 128 10.54 13.05 -4.88
N SER A 129 10.43 11.76 -5.16
CA SER A 129 11.56 10.92 -5.58
C SER A 129 12.03 11.26 -7.00
N VAL A 130 11.11 11.51 -7.94
CA VAL A 130 11.41 11.92 -9.33
C VAL A 130 12.05 13.30 -9.34
N ASP A 131 11.45 14.27 -8.63
CA ASP A 131 11.98 15.63 -8.51
C ASP A 131 13.41 15.59 -7.92
N SER A 132 13.60 14.87 -6.81
CA SER A 132 14.92 14.71 -6.18
C SER A 132 15.93 14.03 -7.11
N TYR A 133 15.54 12.98 -7.84
CA TYR A 133 16.42 12.35 -8.82
C TYR A 133 16.82 13.35 -9.90
N ASN A 134 15.86 14.03 -10.53
CA ASN A 134 16.11 14.95 -11.63
C ASN A 134 17.01 16.13 -11.21
N ASP A 135 16.74 16.74 -10.05
CA ASP A 135 17.54 17.85 -9.51
C ASP A 135 18.99 17.46 -9.21
N ASN A 136 19.23 16.18 -8.90
CA ASN A 136 20.55 15.66 -8.52
C ASN A 136 21.17 14.75 -9.58
N ASN A 137 20.53 14.59 -10.75
CA ASN A 137 20.95 13.59 -11.72
C ASN A 137 22.25 14.01 -12.42
N LYS A 138 23.30 13.22 -12.22
CA LYS A 138 24.60 13.41 -12.88
C LYS A 138 24.63 12.97 -14.34
N HIS A 139 23.59 12.28 -14.81
CA HIS A 139 23.52 11.70 -16.16
C HIS A 139 22.91 12.66 -17.19
N GLY A 140 22.43 13.84 -16.78
CA GLY A 140 21.84 14.85 -17.68
C GLY A 140 20.58 14.39 -18.42
N LYS A 141 19.95 13.31 -17.96
CA LYS A 141 18.71 12.77 -18.52
C LYS A 141 17.55 13.07 -17.57
N TYR A 142 16.52 13.71 -18.10
CA TYR A 142 15.32 14.00 -17.32
C TYR A 142 14.38 12.80 -17.35
N VAL A 143 13.82 12.45 -16.20
CA VAL A 143 12.75 11.45 -16.08
C VAL A 143 11.43 12.19 -15.92
N GLU A 144 10.58 12.10 -16.92
CA GLU A 144 9.23 12.66 -16.88
C GLU A 144 8.23 11.60 -16.41
N VAL A 145 7.40 11.97 -15.44
CA VAL A 145 6.32 11.12 -14.90
C VAL A 145 5.07 11.97 -14.77
N SER A 146 4.02 11.61 -15.50
CA SER A 146 2.70 12.22 -15.34
C SER A 146 2.03 11.72 -14.05
N PHE A 147 1.33 12.62 -13.38
CA PHE A 147 0.41 12.29 -12.27
C PHE A 147 -1.04 12.66 -12.62
N ASP A 148 -1.29 12.99 -13.88
CA ASP A 148 -2.62 13.02 -14.49
C ASP A 148 -2.87 11.64 -15.09
N PHE A 149 -3.86 10.94 -14.53
CA PHE A 149 -4.24 9.57 -14.92
C PHE A 149 -5.45 9.54 -15.87
N ASN A 150 -5.90 10.68 -16.41
CA ASN A 150 -7.08 10.71 -17.29
C ASN A 150 -6.93 9.78 -18.49
N GLU A 151 -5.75 9.74 -19.12
CA GLU A 151 -5.46 8.85 -20.25
C GLU A 151 -5.38 7.38 -19.79
N ASP A 152 -4.68 7.09 -18.69
CA ASP A 152 -4.57 5.73 -18.14
C ASP A 152 -5.96 5.15 -17.79
N MET A 153 -6.84 5.97 -17.22
CA MET A 153 -8.21 5.57 -16.91
C MET A 153 -9.00 5.28 -18.18
N ALA A 154 -8.92 6.15 -19.19
CA ALA A 154 -9.60 5.97 -20.47
C ALA A 154 -9.11 4.73 -21.24
N GLU A 155 -7.81 4.40 -21.13
CA GLU A 155 -7.25 3.17 -21.69
C GLU A 155 -7.77 1.93 -20.95
N SER A 156 -7.85 1.97 -19.62
CA SER A 156 -8.31 0.85 -18.79
C SER A 156 -9.77 0.44 -19.03
N GLU A 157 -10.59 1.36 -19.54
CA GLU A 157 -11.99 1.11 -19.90
C GLU A 157 -12.16 0.44 -21.27
N GLN A 158 -11.09 0.36 -22.07
CA GLN A 158 -11.16 -0.28 -23.38
C GLN A 158 -11.36 -1.80 -23.26
N PRO A 159 -12.12 -2.43 -24.17
CA PRO A 159 -12.27 -3.89 -24.17
C PRO A 159 -10.93 -4.59 -24.33
N THR A 160 -10.63 -5.53 -23.43
CA THR A 160 -9.43 -6.39 -23.51
C THR A 160 -9.57 -7.51 -24.55
N VAL A 161 -10.78 -7.69 -25.10
CA VAL A 161 -11.10 -8.65 -26.16
C VAL A 161 -11.28 -7.92 -27.48
N TYR A 162 -10.38 -8.17 -28.43
CA TYR A 162 -10.44 -7.61 -29.77
C TYR A 162 -11.30 -8.50 -30.69
N PRO A 163 -12.30 -7.96 -31.40
CA PRO A 163 -13.05 -8.75 -32.38
C PRO A 163 -12.16 -9.07 -33.59
N GLY A 164 -11.81 -10.35 -33.77
CA GLY A 164 -11.21 -10.85 -35.02
C GLY A 164 -9.88 -11.63 -34.93
N LEU A 165 -9.51 -12.19 -33.77
CA LEU A 165 -8.47 -13.23 -33.66
C LEU A 165 -9.07 -14.58 -33.27
#